data_AF-A0A2H0H269-F1
#
_entry.id   AF-A0A2H0H269-F1
#
_cell.length_a   1.000
_cell.length_b   1.000
_cell.length_c   1.000
_cell.angle_alpha   90.00
_cell.angle_beta   90.00
_cell.angle_gamma   90.00
#
_symmetry.space_group_name_H-M   'P 1'
#
loop_
_entity.id
_entity.type
_entity.pdbx_description
1 polymer ?
#
loop_
_entity_poly.entity_id
_entity_poly.type
_entity_poly.pdbx_seq_one_letter_code
_entity_poly.pdbx_strand_id
1 'polypeptide(L)' 'MLLLITACTGTRHLPEGEKLYTGGVIKLESKDDLKNSKTRFIKKTAENGLSPKPNKRYLGMRPKLWIYMLAGDHPKS' A
#
# COMPACT_ATOMS: atom_id res chain seq x y z
N MET A 1 -2.71 25.98 15.85
CA MET A 1 -3.66 25.45 14.85
C MET A 1 -2.85 24.79 13.72
N LEU A 2 -2.43 23.53 13.87
CA LEU A 2 -1.59 22.81 12.90
C LEU A 2 -2.39 21.64 12.31
N LEU A 3 -3.43 21.97 11.53
CA LEU A 3 -4.47 21.05 11.06
C LEU A 3 -4.61 21.03 9.52
N LEU A 4 -3.51 21.16 8.77
CA LEU A 4 -3.59 21.29 7.30
C LEU A 4 -2.75 20.31 6.46
N ILE A 5 -2.19 19.24 7.06
CA ILE A 5 -1.40 18.23 6.29
C ILE A 5 -2.10 16.88 6.13
N THR A 6 -3.35 16.73 6.58
CA THR A 6 -4.03 15.41 6.63
C THR A 6 -4.88 15.09 5.41
N ALA A 7 -4.98 15.98 4.41
CA ALA A 7 -5.89 15.80 3.28
C ALA A 7 -5.23 15.99 1.90
N CYS A 8 -4.33 15.09 1.52
CA CYS A 8 -4.10 14.81 0.08
C CYS A 8 -3.96 13.30 -0.12
N THR A 9 -5.03 12.59 0.22
CA THR A 9 -5.17 11.19 -0.18
C THR A 9 -5.48 11.17 -1.68
N GLY A 10 -4.45 10.96 -2.51
CA GLY A 10 -4.60 10.80 -3.96
C GLY A 10 -5.55 9.66 -4.39
N THR A 11 -6.10 8.89 -3.43
CA THR A 11 -7.11 7.87 -3.67
C THR A 11 -8.53 8.42 -3.88
N ARG A 12 -8.81 9.68 -3.50
CA ARG A 12 -10.15 10.28 -3.67
C ARG A 12 -10.52 10.52 -5.14
N HIS A 13 -9.51 10.63 -5.99
CA HIS A 13 -9.66 10.95 -7.41
C HIS A 13 -9.53 9.70 -8.30
N LEU A 14 -9.65 8.49 -7.73
CA LEU A 14 -9.69 7.29 -8.56
C LEU A 14 -10.94 7.34 -9.47
N PRO A 15 -10.82 6.98 -10.76
CA PRO A 15 -11.96 6.85 -11.65
C PRO A 15 -13.03 5.93 -11.07
N GLU A 16 -14.29 6.17 -11.46
CA GLU A 16 -15.39 5.33 -11.03
C GLU A 16 -15.16 3.88 -11.49
N GLY A 17 -15.32 2.92 -10.56
CA GLY A 17 -15.09 1.50 -10.80
C GLY A 17 -13.66 1.02 -10.54
N GLU A 18 -12.68 1.90 -10.41
CA GLU A 18 -11.30 1.50 -10.11
C GLU A 18 -11.04 1.32 -8.61
N LYS A 19 -10.08 0.45 -8.27
CA LYS A 19 -9.64 0.20 -6.89
C LYS A 19 -8.12 0.19 -6.81
N LEU A 20 -7.58 0.93 -5.85
CA LEU A 20 -6.15 0.92 -5.57
C LEU A 20 -5.81 -0.10 -4.48
N TYR A 21 -4.97 -1.09 -4.82
CA TYR A 21 -4.43 -2.01 -3.82
C TYR A 21 -3.44 -1.31 -2.87
N THR A 22 -3.71 -1.38 -1.57
CA THR A 22 -2.91 -0.71 -0.52
C THR A 22 -2.07 -1.68 0.33
N GLY A 23 -2.20 -2.98 0.11
CA GLY A 23 -1.52 -4.02 0.87
C GLY A 23 -2.49 -4.92 1.64
N GLY A 24 -1.99 -6.08 2.06
CA GLY A 24 -2.71 -7.03 2.91
C GLY A 24 -2.25 -6.93 4.37
N VAL A 25 -3.15 -7.28 5.29
CA VAL A 25 -2.83 -7.39 6.72
C VAL A 25 -2.49 -8.83 7.03
N ILE A 26 -1.28 -9.09 7.54
CA ILE A 26 -0.83 -10.44 7.94
C ILE A 26 -0.86 -10.54 9.46
N LYS A 27 -1.68 -11.46 9.98
CA LYS A 27 -1.70 -11.87 11.38
C LYS A 27 -1.09 -13.26 11.48
N LEU A 28 -0.10 -13.43 12.36
CA LEU A 28 0.51 -14.72 12.66
C LEU A 28 -0.04 -15.19 14.00
N GLU A 29 -0.73 -16.32 14.00
CA GLU A 29 -1.20 -16.98 15.21
C GLU A 29 -0.38 -18.27 15.41
N SER A 30 0.16 -18.44 16.62
CA SER A 30 1.01 -19.58 17.00
C SER A 30 0.63 -20.02 18.40
N LYS A 31 0.57 -21.33 18.63
CA LYS A 31 0.40 -21.91 19.97
C LYS A 31 1.71 -21.98 20.75
N ASP A 32 2.84 -21.97 20.03
CA ASP A 32 4.18 -22.06 20.61
C ASP A 32 4.85 -20.69 20.69
N ASP A 33 5.74 -20.51 21.67
CA ASP A 33 6.57 -19.32 21.81
C ASP A 33 7.66 -19.29 20.73
N LEU A 34 7.37 -18.57 19.65
CA LEU A 34 8.32 -18.35 18.56
C LEU A 34 9.27 -17.20 18.91
N LYS A 35 10.57 -17.44 18.74
CA LYS A 35 11.58 -16.37 18.81
C LYS A 35 11.24 -15.26 17.80
N ASN A 36 11.39 -14.01 18.23
CA ASN A 36 11.12 -12.81 17.42
C ASN A 36 11.77 -12.83 16.01
N SER A 37 12.96 -13.43 15.87
CA SER A 37 13.63 -13.58 14.57
C SER A 37 12.84 -14.45 13.60
N LYS A 38 12.27 -15.56 14.07
CA LYS A 38 11.49 -16.51 13.27
C LYS A 38 10.15 -15.90 12.86
N THR A 39 9.48 -15.21 13.78
CA THR A 39 8.25 -14.46 13.50
C THR A 39 8.46 -13.39 12.41
N ARG A 40 9.55 -12.61 12.50
CA ARG A 40 9.90 -11.62 11.48
C ARG A 40 10.21 -12.26 10.13
N PHE A 41 10.92 -13.38 10.12
CA PHE A 41 11.22 -14.11 8.89
C PHE A 41 9.95 -14.61 8.21
N ILE A 42 9.07 -15.28 8.95
CA ILE A 42 7.79 -15.79 8.42
C ILE A 42 6.95 -14.64 7.86
N LYS A 43 6.81 -13.54 8.62
CA LYS A 43 6.07 -12.36 8.17
C LYS A 43 6.64 -11.78 6.87
N LYS A 44 7.96 -11.60 6.79
CA LYS A 44 8.63 -11.06 5.59
C LYS A 44 8.46 -11.96 4.38
N THR A 45 8.58 -13.27 4.57
CA THR A 45 8.36 -14.26 3.49
C THR A 45 6.92 -14.22 3.00
N ALA A 46 5.95 -14.16 3.91
CA ALA A 46 4.54 -14.02 3.56
C ALA A 46 4.25 -12.70 2.84
N GLU A 47 4.79 -11.57 3.31
CA GLU A 47 4.66 -10.25 2.66
C GLU A 47 5.26 -10.26 1.24
N ASN A 48 6.37 -10.96 1.02
CA ASN A 48 6.99 -11.09 -0.30
C ASN A 48 6.14 -11.92 -1.28
N GLY A 49 5.34 -12.85 -0.77
CA GLY A 49 4.41 -13.65 -1.58
C GLY A 49 3.14 -12.90 -1.97
N LEU A 50 2.85 -11.74 -1.35
CA LEU A 50 1.68 -10.94 -1.69
C LEU A 50 1.89 -10.23 -3.04
N SER A 51 0.96 -10.48 -3.96
CA SER A 51 0.79 -9.73 -5.20
C SER A 51 -0.65 -9.26 -5.33
N PRO A 52 -0.92 -8.09 -5.95
CA PRO A 52 0.03 -7.12 -6.51
C PRO A 52 0.79 -6.32 -5.43
N LYS A 53 1.88 -5.62 -5.78
CA LYS A 53 2.62 -4.77 -4.82
C LYS A 53 1.95 -3.39 -4.71
N PRO A 54 1.77 -2.86 -3.49
CA PRO A 54 1.16 -1.55 -3.32
C PRO A 54 2.05 -0.43 -3.85
N ASN A 55 1.42 0.65 -4.34
CA ASN A 55 2.14 1.85 -4.77
C ASN A 55 2.90 2.47 -3.59
N LYS A 56 4.21 2.65 -3.77
CA LYS A 56 5.10 3.28 -2.79
C LYS A 56 4.61 4.68 -2.42
N ARG A 57 4.70 4.99 -1.13
CA ARG A 57 4.38 6.32 -0.59
C ARG A 57 5.66 7.06 -0.26
N TYR A 58 5.84 8.26 -0.80
CA TYR A 58 6.94 9.16 -0.48
C TYR A 58 6.38 10.44 0.12
N LEU A 59 6.82 10.79 1.33
CA LEU A 59 6.33 11.97 2.07
C LEU A 59 4.79 12.08 2.11
N GLY A 60 4.09 10.95 2.29
CA GLY A 60 2.63 10.91 2.30
C GLY A 60 1.95 10.84 0.93
N MET A 61 2.67 11.14 -0.15
CA MET A 61 2.15 11.15 -1.52
C MET A 61 2.43 9.85 -2.28
N ARG A 62 1.67 9.60 -3.36
CA ARG A 62 1.87 8.48 -4.30
C ARG A 62 2.16 9.02 -5.71
N PRO A 63 3.40 9.46 -6.01
CA PRO A 63 3.72 10.09 -7.29
C PRO A 63 3.34 9.25 -8.51
N LYS A 64 3.53 7.92 -8.43
CA LYS A 64 3.17 6.99 -9.52
C LYS A 64 1.67 7.01 -9.84
N LEU A 65 0.82 7.07 -8.81
CA LEU A 65 -0.62 7.19 -9.00
C LEU A 65 -0.98 8.55 -9.60
N TRP A 66 -0.33 9.62 -9.14
CA TRP A 66 -0.60 10.96 -9.63
C TRP A 66 -0.24 11.13 -11.11
N ILE A 67 0.91 10.59 -11.54
CA ILE A 67 1.31 10.56 -12.95
C ILE A 67 0.33 9.75 -13.79
N TYR A 68 -0.14 8.60 -13.29
CA TYR A 68 -1.15 7.77 -13.96
C TYR A 68 -2.44 8.57 -14.21
N MET A 69 -2.90 9.34 -13.24
CA MET A 69 -4.10 10.18 -13.36
C MET A 69 -3.89 11.37 -14.29
N LEU A 70 -2.68 11.94 -14.31
CA LEU A 70 -2.30 13.01 -15.25
C LEU A 70 -2.22 12.54 -16.70
N ALA A 71 -2.00 11.24 -16.92
CA ALA A 71 -1.86 10.66 -18.26
C ALA A 71 -3.19 10.52 -19.04
N GLY A 72 -4.34 10.80 -18.43
CA GLY A 72 -5.66 10.79 -19.11
C GLY A 72 -6.13 9.41 -19.57
N ASP A 73 -7.00 9.35 -20.59
CA ASP A 73 -7.73 8.16 -21.08
C ASP A 73 -6.87 6.99 -21.63
N HIS A 74 -5.54 7.11 -21.62
CA HIS A 74 -4.62 6.04 -22.00
C HIS A 74 -3.53 5.80 -20.96
N PRO A 75 -3.89 5.49 -19.70
CA PRO A 75 -2.88 5.30 -18.70
C PRO A 75 -2.37 3.85 -18.83
N LYS A 76 -1.20 3.67 -19.47
CA LYS A 76 -0.58 2.34 -19.64
C LYS A 76 -0.30 1.72 -18.27
N SER A 77 -0.98 0.61 -17.98
CA SER A 77 -0.78 -0.22 -16.78
C SER A 77 0.60 -0.85 -16.74
#